data_AF-A0A9W5ZXS4-F1
#
_entry.id   AF-A0A9W5ZXS4-F1
#
_cell.length_a   1.000
_cell.length_b   1.000
_cell.length_c   1.000
_cell.angle_alpha   90.00
_cell.angle_beta   90.00
_cell.angle_gamma   90.00
#
_symmetry.space_group_name_H-M   'P 1'
#
loop_
_entity.id
_entity.type
_entity.pdbx_description
1 polymer ?
#
loop_
_entity_poly.entity_id
_entity_poly.type
_entity_poly.pdbx_seq_one_letter_code
_entity_poly.pdbx_strand_id
1 'polypeptide(L)'
;MSVNTTRNRNVLEKLFKEVLNMRDSVPEDGHISIDSFRDVEHVTQFNFNELDSAGVNLALVPPVLFKPMDLADLKQHPVDPELAREFFDIDQDDECDFPMEPVDRVRQVSTLIEDRTTHEARSKQNLQIVQAPGSTFWLEAILAYNYRNNGWWDAHCLVEPCPDDGKVYPNLAFHVLDDKIAHEDAILYSELSAVVEAMKGRANQRRVDSEREREELDESDGRGKEAYPYLFNDEETQWDNAETTHKIQGKSLRAWPDLRSGSKVSIEQFLLSRVLCPPRRDPRQLVNGQFGITPALLTRAKNLLQTIPSYQLYLQNIGGNNWADPALGPFGPVLRLQAEIRAGWAKGGGKQTDEDTVNAAFIELLNALTSLVPTTDSWWRTTKRRLTFTGLRNGYVAITDGQFEVKATEEIRTPIECKGRERGKLDARITMQEVAELVAWVKEYPDTRISPPVRLYVSSVIWTIVSISGALTRIVVQLRDNVDKTSSWRA
;
A
#
# COMPACT_ATOMS: atom_id res chain seq x y z
N MET A 1 -0.18 26.32 -3.21
CA MET A 1 0.30 25.47 -4.33
C MET A 1 1.46 24.64 -3.83
N SER A 2 1.64 23.43 -4.37
CA SER A 2 2.91 22.65 -4.44
C SER A 2 3.80 22.53 -3.19
N VAL A 3 3.74 21.39 -2.47
CA VAL A 3 4.80 21.02 -1.50
C VAL A 3 5.08 19.48 -1.43
N ASN A 4 4.12 18.55 -1.57
CA ASN A 4 4.37 17.12 -1.28
C ASN A 4 4.91 16.34 -2.48
N THR A 5 4.43 16.63 -3.69
CA THR A 5 5.12 16.13 -4.89
C THR A 5 6.50 16.77 -5.02
N THR A 6 6.68 17.99 -4.49
CA THR A 6 8.00 18.59 -4.30
C THR A 6 8.86 17.76 -3.34
N ARG A 7 8.30 17.17 -2.27
CA ARG A 7 9.03 16.24 -1.38
C ARG A 7 9.50 14.98 -2.12
N ASN A 8 8.61 14.26 -2.82
CA ASN A 8 9.01 13.05 -3.54
C ASN A 8 10.00 13.34 -4.68
N ARG A 9 9.76 14.41 -5.45
CA ARG A 9 10.74 14.89 -6.46
C ARG A 9 12.07 15.27 -5.80
N ASN A 10 12.08 16.02 -4.70
CA ASN A 10 13.32 16.40 -3.99
C ASN A 10 14.11 15.19 -3.46
N VAL A 11 13.43 14.16 -2.95
CA VAL A 11 14.07 12.91 -2.49
C VAL A 11 14.67 12.17 -3.68
N LEU A 12 13.93 12.03 -4.78
CA LEU A 12 14.43 11.40 -6.02
C LEU A 12 15.58 12.19 -6.66
N GLU A 13 15.51 13.52 -6.67
CA GLU A 13 16.58 14.42 -7.12
C GLU A 13 17.83 14.34 -6.23
N LYS A 14 17.66 14.14 -4.91
CA LYS A 14 18.78 13.90 -3.99
C LYS A 14 19.42 12.54 -4.26
N LEU A 15 18.60 11.48 -4.33
CA LEU A 15 19.07 10.12 -4.58
C LEU A 15 19.77 10.02 -5.96
N PHE A 16 19.19 10.65 -6.99
CA PHE A 16 19.80 10.75 -8.32
C PHE A 16 21.17 11.44 -8.28
N LYS A 17 21.33 12.54 -7.53
CA LYS A 17 22.64 13.19 -7.34
C LYS A 17 23.63 12.30 -6.59
N GLU A 18 23.17 11.57 -5.57
CA GLU A 18 24.01 10.61 -4.85
C GLU A 18 24.49 9.49 -5.79
N VAL A 19 23.59 8.92 -6.62
CA VAL A 19 23.93 7.93 -7.66
C VAL A 19 24.92 8.51 -8.68
N LEU A 20 24.65 9.66 -9.29
CA LEU A 20 25.56 10.30 -10.25
C LEU A 20 26.96 10.55 -9.68
N ASN A 21 27.06 10.97 -8.41
CA ASN A 21 28.35 11.20 -7.75
C ASN A 21 29.16 9.90 -7.57
N MET A 22 28.51 8.73 -7.45
CA MET A 22 29.20 7.45 -7.35
C MET A 22 29.73 6.93 -8.69
N ARG A 23 29.21 7.40 -9.83
CA ARG A 23 29.52 6.85 -11.17
C ARG A 23 31.02 6.73 -11.47
N ASP A 24 31.80 7.70 -10.98
CA ASP A 24 33.25 7.75 -11.19
C ASP A 24 34.06 6.85 -10.22
N SER A 25 33.37 6.15 -9.31
CA SER A 25 33.91 5.28 -8.25
C SER A 25 33.30 3.86 -8.22
N VAL A 26 32.48 3.50 -9.22
CA VAL A 26 31.90 2.15 -9.32
C VAL A 26 33.02 1.12 -9.58
N PRO A 27 33.05 -0.02 -8.86
CA PRO A 27 34.03 -1.10 -9.09
C PRO A 27 33.90 -1.75 -10.48
N GLU A 28 34.92 -2.54 -10.86
CA GLU A 28 34.96 -3.21 -12.16
C GLU A 28 33.88 -4.30 -12.33
N ASP A 29 33.39 -4.89 -11.24
CA ASP A 29 32.28 -5.85 -11.23
C ASP A 29 30.89 -5.18 -11.27
N GLY A 30 30.84 -3.84 -11.31
CA GLY A 30 29.59 -3.05 -11.36
C GLY A 30 28.82 -2.95 -10.04
N HIS A 31 29.21 -3.69 -8.99
CA HIS A 31 28.43 -3.81 -7.76
C HIS A 31 28.67 -2.64 -6.80
N ILE A 32 27.61 -2.20 -6.14
CA ILE A 32 27.64 -1.09 -5.19
C ILE A 32 27.04 -1.50 -3.84
N SER A 33 27.66 -1.05 -2.74
CA SER A 33 27.00 -1.09 -1.43
C SER A 33 25.93 -0.01 -1.37
N ILE A 34 24.72 -0.43 -1.00
CA ILE A 34 23.60 0.48 -0.75
C ILE A 34 23.57 1.04 0.69
N ASP A 35 24.46 0.60 1.57
CA ASP A 35 24.49 1.00 2.99
C ASP A 35 24.74 2.50 3.18
N SER A 36 25.35 3.14 2.19
CA SER A 36 25.59 4.59 2.14
C SER A 36 24.30 5.39 1.87
N PHE A 37 23.34 4.81 1.16
CA PHE A 37 22.07 5.43 0.85
C PHE A 37 21.11 5.28 2.03
N ARG A 38 21.04 6.34 2.82
CA ARG A 38 20.10 6.46 3.94
C ARG A 38 18.69 6.06 3.53
N ASP A 39 18.28 6.67 2.42
CA ASP A 39 16.98 6.55 1.80
C ASP A 39 16.96 5.33 0.85
N VAL A 40 17.48 4.16 1.24
CA VAL A 40 17.38 2.86 0.52
C VAL A 40 17.41 1.68 1.51
N GLU A 41 16.71 0.59 1.19
CA GLU A 41 16.68 -0.70 1.90
C GLU A 41 16.61 -1.78 0.82
N HIS A 42 17.66 -2.59 0.71
CA HIS A 42 17.72 -3.69 -0.24
C HIS A 42 17.10 -4.94 0.37
N VAL A 43 16.05 -5.49 -0.25
CA VAL A 43 15.41 -6.73 0.19
C VAL A 43 15.88 -7.86 -0.73
N THR A 44 16.90 -8.59 -0.28
CA THR A 44 17.42 -9.78 -0.96
C THR A 44 16.52 -11.00 -0.72
N GLN A 45 16.71 -12.07 -1.48
CA GLN A 45 16.03 -13.36 -1.30
C GLN A 45 14.49 -13.26 -1.31
N PHE A 46 13.95 -12.36 -2.15
CA PHE A 46 12.52 -12.14 -2.30
C PHE A 46 11.82 -13.37 -2.92
N ASN A 47 10.84 -13.96 -2.22
CA ASN A 47 10.17 -15.16 -2.73
C ASN A 47 9.12 -14.84 -3.79
N PHE A 48 9.54 -14.78 -5.05
CA PHE A 48 8.66 -14.54 -6.20
C PHE A 48 7.50 -15.54 -6.34
N ASN A 49 7.65 -16.78 -5.85
CA ASN A 49 6.57 -17.79 -5.90
C ASN A 49 5.36 -17.43 -5.02
N GLU A 50 5.52 -16.51 -4.06
CA GLU A 50 4.42 -16.04 -3.22
C GLU A 50 3.63 -14.88 -3.86
N LEU A 51 4.05 -14.33 -5.01
CA LEU A 51 3.35 -13.22 -5.69
C LEU A 51 1.94 -13.56 -6.17
N ASP A 52 1.68 -14.83 -6.50
CA ASP A 52 0.35 -15.34 -6.85
C ASP A 52 -0.58 -15.45 -5.62
N SER A 53 0.00 -15.50 -4.41
CA SER A 53 -0.79 -15.39 -3.17
C SER A 53 -1.26 -13.96 -3.01
N ALA A 54 -2.57 -13.74 -3.21
CA ALA A 54 -3.21 -12.46 -2.94
C ALA A 54 -2.90 -11.93 -1.53
N GLY A 55 -2.71 -12.80 -0.53
CA GLY A 55 -2.36 -12.41 0.83
C GLY A 55 -0.93 -11.85 0.99
N VAL A 56 0.05 -12.41 0.25
CA VAL A 56 1.44 -11.92 0.29
C VAL A 56 1.60 -10.69 -0.58
N ASN A 57 1.01 -10.71 -1.77
CA ASN A 57 0.99 -9.59 -2.69
C ASN A 57 0.38 -8.33 -2.06
N LEU A 58 -0.77 -8.44 -1.38
CA LEU A 58 -1.41 -7.32 -0.66
C LEU A 58 -0.65 -6.85 0.59
N ALA A 59 0.30 -7.63 1.10
CA ALA A 59 1.16 -7.24 2.22
C ALA A 59 2.40 -6.42 1.77
N LEU A 60 2.69 -6.38 0.47
CA LEU A 60 3.72 -5.51 -0.09
C LEU A 60 3.25 -4.06 -0.10
N VAL A 61 4.18 -3.13 0.12
CA VAL A 61 3.92 -1.69 0.09
C VAL A 61 4.87 -1.06 -0.92
N PRO A 62 4.44 -0.85 -2.18
CA PRO A 62 3.10 -1.09 -2.73
C PRO A 62 2.77 -2.55 -3.08
N PRO A 63 1.49 -2.92 -3.23
CA PRO A 63 1.09 -4.22 -3.76
C PRO A 63 1.38 -4.35 -5.26
N VAL A 64 1.55 -5.59 -5.72
CA VAL A 64 1.89 -5.96 -7.09
C VAL A 64 0.60 -6.17 -7.89
N LEU A 65 0.27 -5.18 -8.74
CA LEU A 65 -1.05 -5.10 -9.38
C LEU A 65 -1.20 -5.92 -10.68
N PHE A 66 -0.14 -6.59 -11.13
CA PHE A 66 -0.21 -7.55 -12.24
C PHE A 66 0.05 -8.97 -11.75
N LYS A 67 -0.51 -9.95 -12.46
CA LYS A 67 -0.26 -11.36 -12.22
C LYS A 67 0.80 -11.87 -13.22
N PRO A 68 1.68 -12.80 -12.81
CA PRO A 68 2.35 -13.71 -13.73
C PRO A 68 1.34 -14.29 -14.74
N MET A 69 1.78 -14.56 -15.97
CA MET A 69 0.94 -15.28 -16.93
C MET A 69 0.75 -16.72 -16.41
N ASP A 70 -0.49 -17.22 -16.45
CA ASP A 70 -0.78 -18.57 -15.96
C ASP A 70 0.05 -19.61 -16.74
N LEU A 71 0.57 -20.62 -16.04
CA LEU A 71 1.40 -21.66 -16.65
C LEU A 71 0.64 -22.45 -17.72
N ALA A 72 -0.67 -22.60 -17.60
CA ALA A 72 -1.52 -23.19 -18.63
C ALA A 72 -1.70 -22.27 -19.85
N ASP A 73 -1.68 -20.95 -19.66
CA ASP A 73 -1.67 -19.98 -20.77
C ASP A 73 -0.34 -20.00 -21.49
N LEU A 74 0.80 -19.94 -20.77
CA LEU A 74 2.14 -20.06 -21.37
C LEU A 74 2.29 -21.36 -22.18
N LYS A 75 1.72 -22.48 -21.70
CA LYS A 75 1.74 -23.78 -22.41
C LYS A 75 0.85 -23.84 -23.65
N GLN A 76 -0.08 -22.91 -23.85
CA GLN A 76 -0.86 -22.80 -25.10
C GLN A 76 -0.04 -22.17 -26.24
N HIS A 77 1.11 -21.55 -25.93
CA HIS A 77 2.01 -20.89 -26.88
C HIS A 77 3.37 -21.61 -26.93
N PRO A 78 3.42 -22.87 -27.41
CA PRO A 78 4.67 -23.62 -27.49
C PRO A 78 5.68 -22.91 -28.41
N VAL A 79 6.96 -22.99 -28.06
CA VAL A 79 8.04 -22.50 -28.92
C VAL A 79 8.04 -23.33 -30.20
N ASP A 80 7.79 -22.66 -31.32
CA ASP A 80 7.98 -23.23 -32.66
C ASP A 80 9.46 -23.61 -32.82
N PRO A 81 9.79 -24.90 -33.06
CA PRO A 81 11.18 -25.35 -33.22
C PRO A 81 11.92 -24.67 -34.37
N GLU A 82 11.23 -24.18 -35.41
CA GLU A 82 11.85 -23.45 -36.52
C GLU A 82 12.16 -21.98 -36.16
N LEU A 83 11.56 -21.47 -35.08
CA LEU A 83 11.81 -20.13 -34.52
C LEU A 83 12.57 -20.17 -33.18
N ALA A 84 12.98 -21.36 -32.73
CA ALA A 84 13.83 -21.53 -31.57
C ALA A 84 15.26 -21.10 -31.93
N ARG A 85 15.66 -19.93 -31.43
CA ARG A 85 17.06 -19.49 -31.54
C ARG A 85 17.90 -20.29 -30.53
N GLU A 86 19.07 -20.76 -30.97
CA GLU A 86 20.09 -21.21 -30.03
C GLU A 86 20.56 -20.00 -29.21
N PHE A 87 20.57 -20.16 -27.89
CA PHE A 87 21.15 -19.19 -26.98
C PHE A 87 22.62 -19.53 -26.76
N PHE A 88 23.48 -18.57 -27.04
CA PHE A 88 24.89 -18.62 -26.65
C PHE A 88 24.99 -18.20 -25.19
N ASP A 89 25.76 -18.94 -24.38
CA ASP A 89 26.06 -18.52 -23.02
C ASP A 89 26.84 -17.19 -23.05
N ILE A 90 26.64 -16.33 -22.04
CA ILE A 90 27.20 -14.96 -22.03
C ILE A 90 28.74 -14.99 -22.14
N ASP A 91 29.37 -16.04 -21.60
CA ASP A 91 30.81 -16.30 -21.56
C ASP A 91 31.32 -17.31 -22.61
N GLN A 92 30.47 -17.75 -23.56
CA GLN A 92 30.89 -18.68 -24.62
C GLN A 92 31.94 -18.05 -25.55
N ASP A 93 33.07 -18.71 -25.82
CA ASP A 93 34.02 -18.27 -26.85
C ASP A 93 33.53 -18.74 -28.24
N ASP A 94 33.25 -17.80 -29.14
CA ASP A 94 32.81 -18.10 -30.52
C ASP A 94 34.00 -18.00 -31.51
N GLU A 95 34.33 -19.08 -32.21
CA GLU A 95 35.27 -19.09 -33.35
C GLU A 95 34.63 -18.46 -34.61
N CYS A 96 34.22 -17.19 -34.52
CA CYS A 96 33.58 -16.42 -35.58
C CYS A 96 34.50 -15.28 -36.08
N ASP A 97 34.45 -14.95 -37.37
CA ASP A 97 35.11 -13.76 -37.95
C ASP A 97 34.64 -12.44 -37.31
N PHE A 98 33.44 -12.46 -36.70
CA PHE A 98 32.87 -11.39 -35.89
C PHE A 98 32.34 -11.99 -34.58
N PRO A 99 33.17 -12.11 -33.52
CA PRO A 99 32.71 -12.62 -32.23
C PRO A 99 31.64 -11.69 -31.65
N MET A 100 30.54 -12.25 -31.14
CA MET A 100 29.48 -11.45 -30.52
C MET A 100 29.93 -10.94 -29.16
N GLU A 101 29.73 -9.65 -28.88
CA GLU A 101 30.00 -9.11 -27.56
C GLU A 101 28.95 -9.59 -26.54
N PRO A 102 29.28 -9.69 -25.24
CA PRO A 102 28.33 -10.09 -24.18
C PRO A 102 27.01 -9.29 -24.20
N VAL A 103 27.09 -7.99 -24.51
CA VAL A 103 25.90 -7.12 -24.63
C VAL A 103 24.98 -7.50 -25.80
N ASP A 104 25.50 -8.04 -26.89
CA ASP A 104 24.67 -8.51 -28.02
C ASP A 104 23.95 -9.82 -27.67
N ARG A 105 24.56 -10.69 -26.84
CA ARG A 105 23.91 -11.89 -26.29
C ARG A 105 22.77 -11.51 -25.35
N VAL A 106 23.01 -10.59 -24.42
CA VAL A 106 21.98 -10.05 -23.51
C VAL A 106 20.83 -9.38 -24.29
N ARG A 107 21.15 -8.65 -25.37
CA ARG A 107 20.16 -8.06 -26.29
C ARG A 107 19.30 -9.12 -26.98
N GLN A 108 19.87 -10.23 -27.45
CA GLN A 108 19.10 -11.33 -28.04
C GLN A 108 18.10 -11.96 -27.05
N VAL A 109 18.50 -12.16 -25.79
CA VAL A 109 17.62 -12.63 -24.71
C VAL A 109 16.48 -11.64 -24.47
N SER A 110 16.78 -10.35 -24.33
CA SER A 110 15.77 -9.30 -24.15
C SER A 110 14.77 -9.25 -25.31
N THR A 111 15.23 -9.33 -26.56
CA THR A 111 14.35 -9.38 -27.74
C THR A 111 13.42 -10.59 -27.70
N LEU A 112 13.89 -11.78 -27.33
CA LEU A 112 12.98 -12.94 -27.22
C LEU A 112 11.95 -12.75 -26.09
N ILE A 113 12.35 -12.20 -24.94
CA ILE A 113 11.42 -11.90 -23.84
C ILE A 113 10.36 -10.89 -24.33
N GLU A 114 10.75 -9.86 -25.08
CA GLU A 114 9.82 -8.90 -25.67
C GLU A 114 8.86 -9.55 -26.69
N ASP A 115 9.39 -10.30 -27.65
CA ASP A 115 8.63 -10.93 -28.74
C ASP A 115 7.62 -11.95 -28.21
N ARG A 116 8.02 -12.77 -27.23
CA ARG A 116 7.22 -13.90 -26.72
C ARG A 116 6.37 -13.55 -25.51
N THR A 117 6.91 -12.76 -24.58
CA THR A 117 6.23 -12.46 -23.30
C THR A 117 5.53 -11.12 -23.41
N THR A 118 6.24 -10.06 -23.80
CA THR A 118 5.71 -8.69 -23.76
C THR A 118 4.74 -8.41 -24.92
N HIS A 119 4.87 -9.00 -26.11
CA HIS A 119 3.89 -8.81 -27.18
C HIS A 119 2.49 -9.33 -26.81
N GLU A 120 2.39 -10.57 -26.31
CA GLU A 120 1.10 -11.12 -25.87
C GLU A 120 0.60 -10.51 -24.57
N ALA A 121 1.49 -10.25 -23.61
CA ALA A 121 1.13 -9.57 -22.38
C ALA A 121 0.67 -8.12 -22.64
N ARG A 122 1.26 -7.39 -23.60
CA ARG A 122 0.77 -6.06 -24.03
C ARG A 122 -0.70 -6.11 -24.44
N SER A 123 -1.08 -7.11 -25.25
CA SER A 123 -2.48 -7.31 -25.68
C SER A 123 -3.40 -7.77 -24.53
N LYS A 124 -2.99 -8.80 -23.77
CA LYS A 124 -3.81 -9.39 -22.68
C LYS A 124 -3.93 -8.49 -21.44
N GLN A 125 -2.92 -7.68 -21.14
CA GLN A 125 -2.83 -6.82 -19.95
C GLN A 125 -3.00 -5.32 -20.26
N ASN A 126 -3.29 -4.97 -21.53
CA ASN A 126 -3.50 -3.61 -22.00
C ASN A 126 -2.32 -2.68 -21.67
N LEU A 127 -1.12 -3.02 -22.16
CA LEU A 127 0.11 -2.24 -22.00
C LEU A 127 0.52 -1.57 -23.32
N GLN A 128 1.01 -0.33 -23.23
CA GLN A 128 1.55 0.47 -24.35
C GLN A 128 3.06 0.66 -24.21
N ILE A 129 3.74 0.87 -25.35
CA ILE A 129 5.17 1.20 -25.38
C ILE A 129 5.36 2.67 -25.00
N VAL A 130 6.30 2.93 -24.09
CA VAL A 130 6.74 4.27 -23.74
C VAL A 130 7.89 4.64 -24.69
N GLN A 131 7.58 5.31 -25.80
CA GLN A 131 8.54 5.77 -26.81
C GLN A 131 8.33 7.26 -27.14
N ALA A 132 9.37 7.96 -27.57
CA ALA A 132 9.25 9.29 -28.17
C ALA A 132 8.63 9.17 -29.59
N PRO A 133 7.85 10.16 -30.06
CA PRO A 133 7.28 11.29 -29.31
C PRO A 133 6.02 10.90 -28.50
N GLY A 134 5.55 9.65 -28.58
CA GLY A 134 4.33 9.15 -27.94
C GLY A 134 4.25 9.35 -26.42
N SER A 135 5.38 9.49 -25.71
CA SER A 135 5.42 9.77 -24.27
C SER A 135 6.47 10.80 -23.90
N THR A 136 6.06 11.78 -23.08
CA THR A 136 6.92 12.82 -22.48
C THR A 136 7.92 12.29 -21.44
N PHE A 137 7.85 11.00 -21.09
CA PHE A 137 8.73 10.38 -20.11
C PHE A 137 10.23 10.50 -20.47
N TRP A 138 10.56 10.37 -21.76
CA TRP A 138 11.94 10.50 -22.27
C TRP A 138 12.54 11.89 -22.08
N LEU A 139 11.71 12.92 -21.89
CA LEU A 139 12.17 14.27 -21.57
C LEU A 139 12.59 14.43 -20.10
N GLU A 140 12.36 13.43 -19.24
CA GLU A 140 12.57 13.51 -17.78
C GLU A 140 13.48 12.40 -17.20
N ALA A 141 13.65 11.27 -17.92
CA ALA A 141 14.54 10.17 -17.56
C ALA A 141 15.55 9.87 -18.67
N ILE A 142 16.84 9.80 -18.30
CA ILE A 142 17.87 9.21 -19.15
C ILE A 142 18.11 7.80 -18.62
N LEU A 143 17.79 6.77 -19.42
CA LEU A 143 17.89 5.36 -19.00
C LEU A 143 19.02 4.62 -19.73
N ALA A 144 20.13 5.30 -19.98
CA ALA A 144 21.35 4.70 -20.51
C ALA A 144 22.57 5.48 -20.00
N TYR A 145 23.58 4.77 -19.47
CA TYR A 145 24.79 5.39 -18.93
C TYR A 145 26.03 4.50 -19.14
N ASN A 146 27.19 5.15 -19.16
CA ASN A 146 28.48 4.48 -19.11
C ASN A 146 28.93 4.20 -17.68
N TYR A 147 29.43 2.99 -17.43
CA TYR A 147 30.48 2.81 -16.43
C TYR A 147 31.73 3.46 -17.03
N ARG A 148 32.27 4.48 -16.36
CA ARG A 148 33.21 5.49 -16.91
C ARG A 148 34.14 4.99 -18.05
N ASN A 149 34.82 3.85 -17.86
CA ASN A 149 35.64 3.16 -18.87
C ASN A 149 35.40 1.62 -18.91
N ASN A 150 34.26 1.10 -18.44
CA ASN A 150 34.07 -0.33 -18.14
C ASN A 150 32.70 -0.87 -18.58
N GLY A 151 32.32 -0.64 -19.83
CA GLY A 151 31.02 -1.03 -20.38
C GLY A 151 29.92 0.03 -20.22
N TRP A 152 28.76 -0.26 -20.78
CA TRP A 152 27.56 0.58 -20.77
C TRP A 152 26.36 -0.28 -20.38
N TRP A 153 25.34 0.35 -19.81
CA TRP A 153 24.02 -0.25 -19.62
C TRP A 153 22.94 0.65 -20.21
N ASP A 154 21.85 0.05 -20.68
CA ASP A 154 20.67 0.74 -21.19
C ASP A 154 19.36 0.04 -20.78
N ALA A 155 18.25 0.78 -20.78
CA ALA A 155 16.91 0.24 -20.54
C ALA A 155 16.15 0.06 -21.85
N HIS A 156 15.71 -1.16 -22.12
CA HIS A 156 14.93 -1.56 -23.30
C HIS A 156 13.52 -2.02 -22.92
N CYS A 157 12.66 -2.20 -23.92
CA CYS A 157 11.28 -2.68 -23.76
C CYS A 157 10.46 -1.86 -22.74
N LEU A 158 10.57 -0.53 -22.80
CA LEU A 158 9.86 0.36 -21.88
C LEU A 158 8.35 0.34 -22.14
N VAL A 159 7.57 -0.12 -21.17
CA VAL A 159 6.11 -0.25 -21.27
C VAL A 159 5.39 0.23 -20.01
N GLU A 160 4.17 0.73 -20.20
CA GLU A 160 3.25 1.17 -19.14
C GLU A 160 1.83 0.66 -19.42
N PRO A 161 0.94 0.56 -18.41
CA PRO A 161 -0.47 0.31 -18.67
C PRO A 161 -1.09 1.42 -19.51
N CYS A 162 -1.86 1.06 -20.53
CA CYS A 162 -2.71 1.99 -21.27
C CYS A 162 -3.63 2.74 -20.28
N PRO A 163 -3.89 4.05 -20.48
CA PRO A 163 -4.80 4.79 -19.63
C PRO A 163 -6.21 4.20 -19.61
N ASP A 164 -6.81 4.06 -18.43
CA ASP A 164 -8.17 3.53 -18.23
C ASP A 164 -9.10 4.67 -17.80
N ASP A 165 -10.16 4.93 -18.57
CA ASP A 165 -11.05 6.11 -18.42
C ASP A 165 -10.26 7.45 -18.29
N GLY A 166 -9.17 7.58 -19.05
CA GLY A 166 -8.27 8.74 -19.02
C GLY A 166 -7.34 8.81 -17.79
N LYS A 167 -7.39 7.82 -16.88
CA LYS A 167 -6.50 7.70 -15.73
C LYS A 167 -5.18 7.04 -16.14
N VAL A 168 -4.08 7.79 -16.03
CA VAL A 168 -2.72 7.26 -16.25
C VAL A 168 -2.16 6.68 -14.94
N TYR A 169 -1.41 5.60 -15.04
CA TYR A 169 -0.81 4.90 -13.91
C TYR A 169 0.70 5.21 -13.81
N PRO A 170 1.29 5.28 -12.60
CA PRO A 170 2.71 5.57 -12.43
C PRO A 170 3.63 4.39 -12.80
N ASN A 171 3.07 3.18 -12.99
CA ASN A 171 3.81 1.94 -13.20
C ASN A 171 4.68 1.98 -14.47
N LEU A 172 5.89 1.40 -14.41
CA LEU A 172 6.82 1.26 -15.54
C LEU A 172 7.52 -0.10 -15.50
N ALA A 173 7.34 -0.90 -16.55
CA ALA A 173 8.15 -2.08 -16.82
C ALA A 173 9.14 -1.78 -17.96
N PHE A 174 10.29 -2.44 -17.92
CA PHE A 174 11.44 -2.33 -18.82
C PHE A 174 12.50 -3.34 -18.42
N HIS A 175 13.29 -3.79 -19.38
CA HIS A 175 14.47 -4.62 -19.18
C HIS A 175 15.68 -3.69 -19.01
N VAL A 176 16.58 -3.98 -18.07
CA VAL A 176 17.92 -3.36 -18.04
C VAL A 176 18.84 -4.34 -18.75
N LEU A 177 19.60 -3.87 -19.73
CA LEU A 177 20.68 -4.63 -20.34
C LEU A 177 21.99 -4.14 -19.74
N ASP A 178 22.80 -5.08 -19.26
CA ASP A 178 24.13 -4.85 -18.72
C ASP A 178 25.01 -6.04 -19.11
N ASP A 179 26.31 -5.81 -19.26
CA ASP A 179 27.31 -6.85 -19.53
C ASP A 179 27.89 -7.46 -18.23
N LYS A 180 27.48 -6.94 -17.06
CA LYS A 180 27.86 -7.42 -15.73
C LYS A 180 26.95 -8.54 -15.23
N ILE A 181 27.54 -9.51 -14.52
CA ILE A 181 26.83 -10.61 -13.88
C ILE A 181 26.21 -10.11 -12.56
N ALA A 182 24.90 -10.22 -12.38
CA ALA A 182 24.23 -9.85 -11.13
C ALA A 182 24.39 -10.93 -10.04
N HIS A 183 24.39 -10.52 -8.76
CA HIS A 183 24.42 -11.41 -7.60
C HIS A 183 23.15 -11.29 -6.74
N GLU A 184 22.63 -12.41 -6.21
CA GLU A 184 21.36 -12.46 -5.47
C GLU A 184 21.30 -11.59 -4.19
N ASP A 185 22.44 -11.40 -3.52
CA ASP A 185 22.55 -10.61 -2.28
C ASP A 185 23.20 -9.21 -2.49
N ALA A 186 23.42 -8.78 -3.73
CA ALA A 186 23.99 -7.46 -4.06
C ALA A 186 23.19 -6.76 -5.18
N ILE A 187 23.61 -5.55 -5.56
CA ILE A 187 22.94 -4.77 -6.61
C ILE A 187 23.99 -4.08 -7.49
N LEU A 188 23.75 -4.08 -8.80
CA LEU A 188 24.55 -3.37 -9.78
C LEU A 188 24.22 -1.87 -9.77
N TYR A 189 25.20 -1.04 -10.11
CA TYR A 189 24.99 0.38 -10.29
C TYR A 189 23.95 0.70 -11.39
N SER A 190 23.91 -0.09 -12.47
CA SER A 190 22.91 0.01 -13.54
C SER A 190 21.48 -0.17 -13.02
N GLU A 191 21.24 -1.22 -12.24
CA GLU A 191 19.94 -1.56 -11.67
C GLU A 191 19.42 -0.45 -10.76
N LEU A 192 20.24 0.05 -9.83
CA LEU A 192 19.88 1.18 -8.98
C LEU A 192 19.62 2.44 -9.81
N SER A 193 20.51 2.75 -10.76
CA SER A 193 20.42 3.97 -11.57
C SER A 193 19.16 3.99 -12.42
N ALA A 194 18.84 2.88 -13.10
CA ALA A 194 17.65 2.75 -13.95
C ALA A 194 16.36 2.87 -13.12
N VAL A 195 16.30 2.28 -11.92
CA VAL A 195 15.18 2.45 -10.99
C VAL A 195 15.01 3.91 -10.60
N VAL A 196 16.08 4.55 -10.11
CA VAL A 196 16.04 5.92 -9.60
C VAL A 196 15.67 6.91 -10.70
N GLU A 197 16.25 6.78 -11.89
CA GLU A 197 15.93 7.65 -13.03
C GLU A 197 14.51 7.44 -13.55
N ALA A 198 14.02 6.21 -13.60
CA ALA A 198 12.64 5.96 -14.00
C ALA A 198 11.63 6.52 -12.98
N MET A 199 11.91 6.40 -11.68
CA MET A 199 11.09 6.99 -10.63
C MET A 199 11.12 8.53 -10.68
N LYS A 200 12.31 9.13 -10.85
CA LYS A 200 12.49 10.58 -11.03
C LYS A 200 11.74 11.07 -12.27
N GLY A 201 11.95 10.42 -13.42
CA GLY A 201 11.32 10.79 -14.68
C GLY A 201 9.80 10.70 -14.61
N ARG A 202 9.26 9.61 -14.04
CA ARG A 202 7.82 9.43 -13.83
C ARG A 202 7.24 10.50 -12.89
N ALA A 203 7.94 10.82 -11.80
CA ALA A 203 7.52 11.87 -10.87
C ALA A 203 7.53 13.26 -11.53
N ASN A 204 8.49 13.55 -12.41
CA ASN A 204 8.63 14.82 -13.12
C ASN A 204 7.85 14.90 -14.44
N GLN A 205 7.26 13.78 -14.91
CA GLN A 205 6.59 13.69 -16.21
C GLN A 205 5.53 14.77 -16.40
N ARG A 206 5.59 15.43 -17.56
CA ARG A 206 4.65 16.49 -17.96
C ARG A 206 3.43 15.92 -18.66
N ARG A 207 2.27 16.51 -18.35
CA ARG A 207 1.02 16.25 -19.05
C ARG A 207 0.94 17.10 -20.29
N VAL A 208 1.12 16.46 -21.45
CA VAL A 208 1.01 17.06 -22.76
C VAL A 208 -0.01 16.21 -23.53
N ASP A 209 -1.22 16.74 -23.67
CA ASP A 209 -2.38 15.97 -24.18
C ASP A 209 -2.36 15.87 -25.73
N SER A 210 -1.67 16.78 -26.42
CA SER A 210 -1.50 16.77 -27.88
C SER A 210 -0.31 15.91 -28.33
N GLU A 211 -0.48 15.17 -29.42
CA GLU A 211 0.63 14.48 -30.11
C GLU A 211 1.64 15.47 -30.69
N ARG A 212 1.15 16.48 -31.42
CA ARG A 212 1.98 17.54 -32.01
C ARG A 212 2.79 18.33 -30.98
N GLU A 213 2.24 18.61 -29.80
CA GLU A 213 3.02 19.30 -28.75
C GLU A 213 4.11 18.39 -28.17
N ARG A 214 3.92 17.07 -28.17
CA ARG A 214 4.98 16.12 -27.80
C ARG A 214 6.07 16.05 -28.86
N GLU A 215 5.71 16.06 -30.14
CA GLU A 215 6.66 16.19 -31.26
C GLU A 215 7.48 17.48 -31.16
N GLU A 216 6.83 18.64 -30.99
CA GLU A 216 7.49 19.95 -30.86
C GLU A 216 8.40 20.01 -29.61
N LEU A 217 8.07 19.28 -28.53
CA LEU A 217 8.95 19.14 -27.36
C LEU A 217 10.12 18.18 -27.62
N ASP A 218 9.91 17.07 -28.31
CA ASP A 218 10.96 16.10 -28.66
C ASP A 218 12.00 16.71 -29.60
N GLU A 219 11.55 17.36 -30.69
CA GLU A 219 12.39 18.13 -31.62
C GLU A 219 13.16 19.28 -30.96
N SER A 220 12.74 19.72 -29.76
CA SER A 220 13.34 20.81 -29.01
C SER A 220 14.08 20.40 -27.74
N ASP A 221 14.43 19.11 -27.59
CA ASP A 221 15.12 18.57 -26.41
C ASP A 221 14.38 18.89 -25.09
N GLY A 222 13.05 18.96 -25.14
CA GLY A 222 12.17 19.32 -24.04
C GLY A 222 12.12 20.81 -23.68
N ARG A 223 12.69 21.72 -24.49
CA ARG A 223 12.69 23.17 -24.20
C ARG A 223 11.25 23.71 -24.08
N GLY A 224 10.91 24.24 -22.90
CA GLY A 224 9.58 24.81 -22.64
C GLY A 224 8.58 23.85 -21.99
N LYS A 225 8.99 22.59 -21.73
CA LYS A 225 8.17 21.60 -20.99
C LYS A 225 7.70 22.09 -19.62
N GLU A 226 8.38 23.09 -19.04
CA GLU A 226 8.04 23.72 -17.76
C GLU A 226 6.67 24.42 -17.78
N ALA A 227 6.18 24.83 -18.96
CA ALA A 227 4.87 25.43 -19.14
C ALA A 227 3.72 24.43 -18.91
N TYR A 228 3.98 23.13 -19.03
CA TYR A 228 2.99 22.07 -18.88
C TYR A 228 2.90 21.60 -17.41
N PRO A 229 1.68 21.29 -16.91
CA PRO A 229 1.52 20.73 -15.58
C PRO A 229 2.12 19.32 -15.49
N TYR A 230 2.35 18.84 -14.27
CA TYR A 230 2.76 17.45 -14.07
C TYR A 230 1.61 16.48 -14.38
N LEU A 231 1.96 15.32 -14.91
CA LEU A 231 1.02 14.22 -15.18
C LEU A 231 0.47 13.65 -13.87
N PHE A 232 1.35 13.51 -12.88
CA PHE A 232 1.00 13.12 -11.52
C PHE A 232 0.97 14.37 -10.64
N ASN A 233 -0.24 14.91 -10.46
CA ASN A 233 -0.52 16.09 -9.65
C ASN A 233 -0.57 15.76 -8.15
N ASP A 234 -0.43 16.80 -7.33
CA ASP A 234 -0.41 16.74 -5.86
C ASP A 234 -1.77 16.35 -5.27
N GLU A 235 -1.99 15.07 -4.96
CA GLU A 235 -3.14 14.63 -4.15
C GLU A 235 -3.07 15.12 -2.68
N GLU A 236 -1.96 15.74 -2.26
CA GLU A 236 -1.58 15.83 -0.84
C GLU A 236 -1.35 17.26 -0.29
N THR A 237 -1.87 18.30 -0.97
CA THR A 237 -1.67 19.72 -0.61
C THR A 237 -2.18 20.12 0.78
N GLN A 238 -3.04 19.32 1.43
CA GLN A 238 -3.44 19.57 2.82
C GLN A 238 -2.41 19.06 3.83
N TRP A 239 -1.79 17.91 3.56
CA TRP A 239 -0.85 17.29 4.50
C TRP A 239 0.45 18.07 4.58
N ASP A 240 0.92 18.59 3.45
CA ASP A 240 2.05 19.53 3.34
C ASP A 240 2.02 20.73 4.29
N ASN A 241 0.88 21.42 4.26
CA ASN A 241 0.67 22.62 5.03
C ASN A 241 0.65 22.25 6.52
N ALA A 242 0.08 21.08 6.86
CA ALA A 242 0.14 20.54 8.20
C ALA A 242 1.57 20.13 8.60
N GLU A 243 2.33 19.42 7.75
CA GLU A 243 3.72 19.04 8.03
C GLU A 243 4.62 20.26 8.25
N THR A 244 4.42 21.31 7.45
CA THR A 244 5.16 22.57 7.53
C THR A 244 4.76 23.40 8.74
N THR A 245 3.47 23.48 9.05
CA THR A 245 2.97 24.15 10.28
C THR A 245 3.50 23.47 11.53
N HIS A 246 3.52 22.13 11.55
CA HIS A 246 3.94 21.32 12.69
C HIS A 246 5.43 20.95 12.72
N LYS A 247 6.20 21.36 11.70
CA LYS A 247 7.66 21.13 11.58
C LYS A 247 8.04 19.65 11.64
N ILE A 248 7.33 18.80 10.91
CA ILE A 248 7.50 17.34 10.88
C ILE A 248 8.02 16.79 9.54
N GLN A 249 8.40 17.64 8.59
CA GLN A 249 8.96 17.19 7.31
C GLN A 249 10.21 16.32 7.53
N GLY A 250 10.36 15.28 6.73
CA GLY A 250 11.50 14.35 6.82
C GLY A 250 11.54 13.54 8.13
N LYS A 251 10.40 13.35 8.79
CA LYS A 251 10.27 12.51 9.98
C LYS A 251 9.24 11.41 9.73
N SER A 252 9.39 10.32 10.48
CA SER A 252 8.46 9.19 10.50
C SER A 252 7.95 8.93 11.91
N LEU A 253 6.78 8.31 12.03
CA LEU A 253 6.23 7.87 13.33
C LEU A 253 7.19 6.95 14.10
N ARG A 254 7.99 6.15 13.36
CA ARG A 254 8.96 5.20 13.94
C ARG A 254 10.14 5.89 14.63
N ALA A 255 10.57 7.06 14.14
CA ALA A 255 11.68 7.84 14.67
C ALA A 255 11.26 9.02 15.57
N TRP A 256 9.95 9.28 15.70
CA TRP A 256 9.42 10.43 16.43
C TRP A 256 9.75 10.37 17.94
N PRO A 257 10.26 11.45 18.56
CA PRO A 257 10.69 11.42 19.96
C PRO A 257 9.55 11.55 20.98
N ASP A 258 8.45 12.26 20.66
CA ASP A 258 7.32 12.49 21.57
C ASP A 258 6.12 11.63 21.18
N LEU A 259 6.28 10.31 21.30
CA LEU A 259 5.21 9.34 21.10
C LEU A 259 4.37 9.23 22.38
N ARG A 260 3.08 9.58 22.28
CA ARG A 260 2.13 9.61 23.40
C ARG A 260 1.10 8.49 23.24
N SER A 261 0.51 8.07 24.36
CA SER A 261 -0.58 7.08 24.34
C SER A 261 -1.74 7.52 23.45
N GLY A 262 -2.54 6.60 22.91
CA GLY A 262 -3.63 6.93 21.98
C GLY A 262 -4.58 8.01 22.50
N SER A 263 -4.93 7.97 23.79
CA SER A 263 -5.73 8.99 24.49
C SER A 263 -5.06 10.38 24.69
N LYS A 264 -3.78 10.51 24.35
CA LYS A 264 -2.92 11.70 24.51
C LYS A 264 -2.12 12.07 23.25
N VAL A 265 -2.39 11.40 22.14
CA VAL A 265 -1.78 11.59 20.81
C VAL A 265 -1.67 13.07 20.44
N SER A 266 -0.50 13.48 19.93
CA SER A 266 -0.27 14.85 19.45
C SER A 266 -0.64 15.01 17.98
N ILE A 267 -0.79 16.25 17.50
CA ILE A 267 -1.09 16.51 16.08
C ILE A 267 0.07 16.02 15.20
N GLU A 268 1.30 16.19 15.67
CA GLU A 268 2.52 15.70 15.04
C GLU A 268 2.49 14.17 14.89
N GLN A 269 2.20 13.45 15.97
CA GLN A 269 2.09 11.98 15.97
C GLN A 269 0.97 11.48 15.03
N PHE A 270 -0.16 12.19 14.99
CA PHE A 270 -1.26 11.88 14.09
C PHE A 270 -0.88 12.10 12.61
N LEU A 271 -0.28 13.26 12.28
CA LEU A 271 0.16 13.56 10.93
C LEU A 271 1.25 12.59 10.45
N LEU A 272 2.14 12.17 11.35
CA LEU A 272 3.15 11.14 11.08
C LEU A 272 2.57 9.73 10.92
N SER A 273 1.31 9.51 11.33
CA SER A 273 0.59 8.26 11.06
C SER A 273 0.07 8.18 9.62
N ARG A 274 0.12 9.29 8.84
CA ARG A 274 -0.20 9.35 7.39
C ARG A 274 -1.55 8.72 7.01
N VAL A 275 -2.56 8.82 7.88
CA VAL A 275 -3.90 8.28 7.63
C VAL A 275 -4.77 9.30 6.91
N LEU A 276 -5.20 8.97 5.70
CA LEU A 276 -6.25 9.73 5.01
C LEU A 276 -7.60 9.51 5.70
N CYS A 277 -8.19 10.60 6.17
CA CYS A 277 -9.53 10.61 6.74
C CYS A 277 -10.52 10.99 5.61
N PRO A 278 -11.26 10.04 5.00
CA PRO A 278 -12.18 10.39 3.93
C PRO A 278 -13.36 11.21 4.48
N PRO A 279 -14.05 12.01 3.64
CA PRO A 279 -15.25 12.72 4.05
C PRO A 279 -16.32 11.76 4.59
N ARG A 280 -16.95 12.14 5.71
CA ARG A 280 -18.10 11.41 6.29
C ARG A 280 -19.20 11.25 5.24
N ARG A 281 -19.53 10.01 4.89
CA ARG A 281 -20.74 9.66 4.13
C ARG A 281 -21.84 9.25 5.10
N ASP A 282 -23.09 9.46 4.70
CA ASP A 282 -24.28 9.04 5.44
C ASP A 282 -24.40 7.49 5.42
N PRO A 283 -24.95 6.84 6.46
CA PRO A 283 -25.17 5.38 6.46
C PRO A 283 -25.97 4.86 5.25
N ARG A 284 -26.84 5.68 4.64
CA ARG A 284 -27.58 5.35 3.41
C ARG A 284 -26.70 5.29 2.16
N GLN A 285 -25.49 5.81 2.23
CA GLN A 285 -24.47 5.78 1.16
C GLN A 285 -23.52 4.57 1.31
N LEU A 286 -23.84 3.60 2.17
CA LEU A 286 -23.09 2.35 2.32
C LEU A 286 -23.17 1.50 1.04
N VAL A 287 -22.05 1.31 0.37
CA VAL A 287 -21.93 0.45 -0.81
C VAL A 287 -21.41 -0.93 -0.37
N ASN A 288 -22.31 -1.86 -0.04
CA ASN A 288 -21.98 -3.19 0.47
C ASN A 288 -20.90 -3.95 -0.36
N GLY A 289 -20.92 -3.79 -1.69
CA GLY A 289 -19.93 -4.39 -2.58
C GLY A 289 -18.48 -3.94 -2.33
N GLN A 290 -18.25 -2.72 -1.84
CA GLN A 290 -16.93 -2.23 -1.44
C GLN A 290 -16.35 -2.98 -0.23
N PHE A 291 -17.18 -3.74 0.48
CA PHE A 291 -16.81 -4.48 1.70
C PHE A 291 -16.81 -6.00 1.50
N GLY A 292 -16.86 -6.50 0.25
CA GLY A 292 -17.03 -7.93 -0.03
C GLY A 292 -18.40 -8.49 0.38
N ILE A 293 -19.33 -7.65 0.85
CA ILE A 293 -20.66 -8.04 1.31
C ILE A 293 -21.55 -8.25 0.07
N THR A 294 -21.54 -9.47 -0.45
CA THR A 294 -22.29 -9.83 -1.66
C THR A 294 -23.82 -9.82 -1.42
N PRO A 295 -24.64 -9.59 -2.47
CA PRO A 295 -26.09 -9.75 -2.37
C PRO A 295 -26.51 -11.15 -1.89
N ALA A 296 -25.75 -12.19 -2.25
CA ALA A 296 -25.99 -13.56 -1.79
C ALA A 296 -25.74 -13.71 -0.27
N LEU A 297 -24.65 -13.14 0.25
CA LEU A 297 -24.35 -13.14 1.69
C LEU A 297 -25.43 -12.37 2.48
N LEU A 298 -25.86 -11.20 1.99
CA LEU A 298 -26.96 -10.43 2.60
C LEU A 298 -28.28 -11.20 2.59
N THR A 299 -28.58 -11.92 1.50
CA THR A 299 -29.79 -12.74 1.38
C THR A 299 -29.75 -13.89 2.38
N ARG A 300 -28.61 -14.58 2.48
CA ARG A 300 -28.40 -15.65 3.47
C ARG A 300 -28.55 -15.14 4.91
N ALA A 301 -27.96 -13.99 5.24
CA ALA A 301 -28.07 -13.38 6.56
C ALA A 301 -29.51 -12.97 6.90
N LYS A 302 -30.23 -12.34 5.96
CA LYS A 302 -31.65 -11.99 6.11
C LYS A 302 -32.52 -13.22 6.34
N ASN A 303 -32.36 -14.26 5.52
CA ASN A 303 -33.15 -15.48 5.62
C ASN A 303 -32.89 -16.22 6.95
N LEU A 304 -31.64 -16.24 7.43
CA LEU A 304 -31.30 -16.76 8.75
C LEU A 304 -32.00 -15.96 9.86
N LEU A 305 -31.82 -14.64 9.89
CA LEU A 305 -32.36 -13.79 10.95
C LEU A 305 -33.91 -13.76 10.96
N GLN A 306 -34.56 -13.95 9.80
CA GLN A 306 -36.02 -14.05 9.70
C GLN A 306 -36.60 -15.28 10.41
N THR A 307 -35.86 -16.39 10.53
CA THR A 307 -36.35 -17.62 11.16
C THR A 307 -36.07 -17.71 12.66
N ILE A 308 -35.35 -16.75 13.25
CA ILE A 308 -34.99 -16.74 14.67
C ILE A 308 -36.01 -15.94 15.50
N PRO A 309 -36.84 -16.58 16.36
CA PRO A 309 -37.92 -15.89 17.07
C PRO A 309 -37.44 -14.80 18.03
N SER A 310 -36.34 -15.04 18.74
CA SER A 310 -35.75 -14.08 19.69
C SER A 310 -35.24 -12.80 19.00
N TYR A 311 -34.73 -12.91 17.77
CA TYR A 311 -34.33 -11.75 16.96
C TYR A 311 -35.53 -10.99 16.41
N GLN A 312 -36.60 -11.67 15.99
CA GLN A 312 -37.85 -11.01 15.59
C GLN A 312 -38.50 -10.27 16.78
N LEU A 313 -38.52 -10.89 17.96
CA LEU A 313 -39.00 -10.26 19.19
C LEU A 313 -38.12 -9.08 19.61
N TYR A 314 -36.79 -9.20 19.46
CA TYR A 314 -35.86 -8.09 19.66
C TYR A 314 -36.24 -6.88 18.79
N LEU A 315 -36.39 -7.07 17.47
CA LEU A 315 -36.76 -5.99 16.55
C LEU A 315 -38.09 -5.31 16.92
N GLN A 316 -39.09 -6.08 17.37
CA GLN A 316 -40.39 -5.55 17.82
C GLN A 316 -40.29 -4.71 19.10
N ASN A 317 -39.28 -4.96 19.94
CA ASN A 317 -39.09 -4.29 21.23
C ASN A 317 -38.02 -3.17 21.20
N ILE A 318 -37.35 -2.93 20.07
CA ILE A 318 -36.51 -1.74 19.88
C ILE A 318 -37.39 -0.49 20.07
N GLY A 319 -36.97 0.41 20.96
CA GLY A 319 -37.77 1.59 21.36
C GLY A 319 -38.55 1.40 22.66
N GLY A 320 -38.83 0.15 23.06
CA GLY A 320 -39.54 -0.19 24.29
C GLY A 320 -38.66 -0.36 25.53
N ASN A 321 -39.29 -0.83 26.61
CA ASN A 321 -38.69 -1.14 27.92
C ASN A 321 -38.86 -2.63 28.32
N ASN A 322 -39.39 -3.49 27.45
CA ASN A 322 -39.69 -4.90 27.76
C ASN A 322 -38.45 -5.81 27.61
N TRP A 323 -37.30 -5.40 28.14
CA TRP A 323 -36.02 -6.12 28.01
C TRP A 323 -35.91 -7.35 28.95
N ALA A 324 -36.86 -7.52 29.87
CA ALA A 324 -36.89 -8.62 30.85
C ALA A 324 -37.64 -9.87 30.35
N ASP A 325 -38.20 -9.85 29.14
CA ASP A 325 -38.90 -11.00 28.55
C ASP A 325 -37.92 -12.16 28.27
N PRO A 326 -38.09 -13.35 28.89
CA PRO A 326 -37.21 -14.49 28.67
C PRO A 326 -37.14 -14.96 27.21
N ALA A 327 -38.17 -14.70 26.40
CA ALA A 327 -38.20 -15.08 24.99
C ALA A 327 -37.23 -14.25 24.11
N LEU A 328 -36.69 -13.14 24.61
CA LEU A 328 -35.60 -12.39 23.96
C LEU A 328 -34.28 -13.15 23.96
N GLY A 329 -34.09 -14.11 24.87
CA GLY A 329 -32.85 -14.88 25.02
C GLY A 329 -31.61 -13.97 25.04
N PRO A 330 -30.64 -14.14 24.11
CA PRO A 330 -29.41 -13.35 24.10
C PRO A 330 -29.64 -11.86 23.78
N PHE A 331 -30.81 -11.45 23.27
CA PHE A 331 -31.11 -10.06 22.94
C PHE A 331 -31.69 -9.24 24.12
N GLY A 332 -32.04 -9.89 25.25
CA GLY A 332 -32.53 -9.19 26.44
C GLY A 332 -31.54 -8.16 27.01
N PRO A 333 -30.27 -8.55 27.28
CA PRO A 333 -29.22 -7.62 27.71
C PRO A 333 -29.02 -6.43 26.76
N VAL A 334 -29.12 -6.68 25.45
CA VAL A 334 -28.98 -5.65 24.40
C VAL A 334 -30.05 -4.57 24.54
N LEU A 335 -31.33 -4.95 24.68
CA LEU A 335 -32.43 -3.99 24.84
C LEU A 335 -32.34 -3.23 26.17
N ARG A 336 -31.85 -3.86 27.24
CA ARG A 336 -31.62 -3.20 28.52
C ARG A 336 -30.63 -2.04 28.36
N LEU A 337 -29.45 -2.31 27.80
CA LEU A 337 -28.40 -1.30 27.58
C LEU A 337 -28.87 -0.20 26.59
N GLN A 338 -29.60 -0.56 25.53
CA GLN A 338 -30.19 0.42 24.61
C GLN A 338 -31.26 1.31 25.28
N ALA A 339 -32.04 0.77 26.23
CA ALA A 339 -32.99 1.56 27.01
C ALA A 339 -32.29 2.52 27.98
N GLU A 340 -31.19 2.08 28.62
CA GLU A 340 -30.33 2.92 29.46
C GLU A 340 -29.73 4.09 28.66
N ILE A 341 -29.18 3.82 27.46
CA ILE A 341 -28.67 4.85 26.53
C ILE A 341 -29.76 5.87 26.16
N ARG A 342 -30.96 5.40 25.80
CA ARG A 342 -32.10 6.25 25.42
C ARG A 342 -32.58 7.11 26.59
N ALA A 343 -32.61 6.55 27.81
CA ALA A 343 -32.93 7.28 29.03
C ALA A 343 -31.88 8.36 29.35
N GLY A 344 -30.59 8.11 29.05
CA GLY A 344 -29.53 9.11 29.13
C GLY A 344 -29.74 10.27 28.15
N TRP A 345 -30.01 9.97 26.87
CA TRP A 345 -30.31 10.99 25.86
C TRP A 345 -31.52 11.87 26.25
N ALA A 346 -32.59 11.26 26.76
CA ALA A 346 -33.79 11.98 27.19
C ALA A 346 -33.57 12.94 28.38
N LYS A 347 -32.52 12.75 29.18
CA LYS A 347 -32.24 13.54 30.40
C LYS A 347 -31.27 14.72 30.21
N GLY A 348 -30.70 14.89 29.01
CA GLY A 348 -29.79 16.01 28.73
C GLY A 348 -28.89 15.87 27.50
N GLY A 349 -29.21 14.96 26.57
CA GLY A 349 -28.38 14.66 25.40
C GLY A 349 -27.09 13.90 25.71
N GLY A 350 -26.30 13.59 24.67
CA GLY A 350 -25.10 12.74 24.72
C GLY A 350 -23.90 13.23 25.55
N LYS A 351 -24.11 14.11 26.53
CA LYS A 351 -23.20 14.36 27.66
C LYS A 351 -23.50 13.50 28.89
N GLN A 352 -24.71 12.95 29.00
CA GLN A 352 -25.11 12.05 30.09
C GLN A 352 -25.13 10.57 29.71
N THR A 353 -24.93 10.25 28.42
CA THR A 353 -24.75 8.88 27.97
C THR A 353 -23.29 8.50 28.13
N ASP A 354 -23.04 7.55 29.01
CA ASP A 354 -21.74 6.97 29.25
C ASP A 354 -21.23 6.18 28.03
N GLU A 355 -19.94 6.30 27.74
CA GLU A 355 -19.29 5.71 26.58
C GLU A 355 -19.07 4.21 26.76
N ASP A 356 -18.71 3.78 27.97
CA ASP A 356 -18.58 2.35 28.32
C ASP A 356 -19.94 1.63 28.14
N THR A 357 -21.05 2.28 28.49
CA THR A 357 -22.42 1.76 28.27
C THR A 357 -22.77 1.60 26.78
N VAL A 358 -22.30 2.50 25.90
CA VAL A 358 -22.53 2.44 24.44
C VAL A 358 -21.68 1.34 23.81
N ASN A 359 -20.41 1.24 24.19
CA ASN A 359 -19.52 0.13 23.83
C ASN A 359 -20.12 -1.21 24.25
N ALA A 360 -20.58 -1.33 25.51
CA ALA A 360 -21.24 -2.53 26.01
C ALA A 360 -22.51 -2.90 25.22
N ALA A 361 -23.39 -1.94 24.91
CA ALA A 361 -24.61 -2.21 24.14
C ALA A 361 -24.32 -2.77 22.74
N PHE A 362 -23.25 -2.27 22.10
CA PHE A 362 -22.82 -2.73 20.78
C PHE A 362 -22.16 -4.12 20.86
N ILE A 363 -21.28 -4.35 21.83
CA ILE A 363 -20.61 -5.64 22.05
C ILE A 363 -21.61 -6.74 22.41
N GLU A 364 -22.61 -6.44 23.24
CA GLU A 364 -23.70 -7.39 23.55
C GLU A 364 -24.56 -7.70 22.32
N LEU A 365 -24.85 -6.72 21.45
CA LEU A 365 -25.55 -6.98 20.19
C LEU A 365 -24.73 -7.93 19.29
N LEU A 366 -23.42 -7.70 19.18
CA LEU A 366 -22.53 -8.54 18.39
C LEU A 366 -22.42 -9.96 18.97
N ASN A 367 -22.26 -10.11 20.30
CA ASN A 367 -22.31 -11.40 20.98
C ASN A 367 -23.66 -12.12 20.77
N ALA A 368 -24.78 -11.41 20.85
CA ALA A 368 -26.11 -11.97 20.61
C ALA A 368 -26.25 -12.49 19.17
N LEU A 369 -25.83 -11.71 18.17
CA LEU A 369 -25.83 -12.13 16.76
C LEU A 369 -24.87 -13.31 16.51
N THR A 370 -23.66 -13.27 17.07
CA THR A 370 -22.67 -14.35 16.93
C THR A 370 -23.13 -15.65 17.62
N SER A 371 -23.93 -15.57 18.68
CA SER A 371 -24.51 -16.74 19.35
C SER A 371 -25.53 -17.52 18.50
N LEU A 372 -26.08 -16.90 17.44
CA LEU A 372 -27.00 -17.55 16.51
C LEU A 372 -26.29 -18.46 15.49
N VAL A 373 -24.96 -18.37 15.40
CA VAL A 373 -24.15 -19.16 14.47
C VAL A 373 -23.49 -20.32 15.22
N PRO A 374 -23.78 -21.59 14.86
CA PRO A 374 -23.09 -22.73 15.44
C PRO A 374 -21.56 -22.66 15.21
N THR A 375 -20.79 -23.19 16.15
CA THR A 375 -19.32 -23.38 16.04
C THR A 375 -18.54 -22.12 15.67
N THR A 376 -18.57 -21.11 16.54
CA THR A 376 -17.69 -19.93 16.45
C THR A 376 -16.43 -20.12 17.29
N ASP A 377 -15.26 -19.92 16.69
CA ASP A 377 -13.94 -19.97 17.34
C ASP A 377 -13.53 -18.64 18.01
N SER A 378 -14.38 -17.62 17.89
CA SER A 378 -14.11 -16.22 18.25
C SER A 378 -15.25 -15.63 19.09
N TRP A 379 -15.00 -14.52 19.78
CA TRP A 379 -15.96 -13.84 20.67
C TRP A 379 -15.78 -12.31 20.67
N TRP A 380 -16.76 -11.57 21.18
CA TRP A 380 -16.66 -10.14 21.42
C TRP A 380 -16.47 -9.84 22.91
N ARG A 381 -15.60 -8.89 23.21
CA ARG A 381 -15.08 -8.59 24.55
C ARG A 381 -15.20 -7.11 24.89
N THR A 382 -15.60 -6.82 26.13
CA THR A 382 -15.55 -5.51 26.79
C THR A 382 -14.29 -5.29 27.63
N THR A 383 -13.42 -6.31 27.74
CA THR A 383 -12.20 -6.25 28.55
C THR A 383 -11.15 -5.41 27.83
N LYS A 384 -10.87 -4.20 28.34
CA LYS A 384 -9.90 -3.28 27.72
C LYS A 384 -8.54 -3.95 27.50
N ARG A 385 -8.07 -4.04 26.25
CA ARG A 385 -6.78 -4.63 25.87
C ARG A 385 -5.76 -3.54 25.63
N ARG A 386 -4.50 -3.84 25.94
CA ARG A 386 -3.37 -2.93 25.75
C ARG A 386 -2.73 -3.22 24.40
N LEU A 387 -2.76 -2.25 23.49
CA LEU A 387 -2.10 -2.31 22.20
C LEU A 387 -0.81 -1.46 22.24
N THR A 388 0.28 -1.94 21.64
CA THR A 388 1.62 -1.35 21.79
C THR A 388 2.29 -1.14 20.42
N PHE A 389 2.47 0.12 20.05
CA PHE A 389 3.36 0.51 18.97
C PHE A 389 4.80 0.63 19.48
N THR A 390 5.74 -0.08 18.86
CA THR A 390 7.17 0.03 19.18
C THR A 390 7.90 0.82 18.08
N GLY A 391 8.36 2.04 18.41
CA GLY A 391 9.26 2.82 17.58
C GLY A 391 10.74 2.49 17.83
N LEU A 392 11.64 3.19 17.13
CA LEU A 392 13.10 2.96 17.18
C LEU A 392 13.75 3.37 18.51
N ARG A 393 13.15 4.35 19.21
CA ARG A 393 13.65 4.91 20.48
C ARG A 393 12.61 4.82 21.59
N ASN A 394 11.38 5.21 21.27
CA ASN A 394 10.23 5.20 22.16
C ASN A 394 9.08 4.40 21.52
N GLY A 395 8.11 3.97 22.33
CA GLY A 395 6.86 3.38 21.87
C GLY A 395 5.66 4.09 22.48
N TYR A 396 4.46 3.80 21.99
CA TYR A 396 3.22 4.24 22.63
C TYR A 396 2.23 3.10 22.81
N VAL A 397 1.29 3.33 23.72
CA VAL A 397 0.21 2.40 24.04
C VAL A 397 -1.13 3.01 23.66
N ALA A 398 -1.94 2.25 22.92
CA ALA A 398 -3.38 2.46 22.84
C ALA A 398 -4.08 1.44 23.75
N ILE A 399 -5.33 1.72 24.12
CA ILE A 399 -6.14 0.83 24.95
C ILE A 399 -7.49 0.73 24.26
N THR A 400 -7.93 -0.48 23.95
CA THR A 400 -9.24 -0.73 23.34
C THR A 400 -10.36 -0.56 24.38
N ASP A 401 -11.53 -0.10 23.95
CA ASP A 401 -12.75 -0.15 24.76
C ASP A 401 -13.61 -1.40 24.48
N GLY A 402 -13.27 -2.15 23.43
CA GLY A 402 -13.67 -3.54 23.23
C GLY A 402 -12.99 -4.17 22.00
N GLN A 403 -13.23 -5.45 21.74
CA GLN A 403 -12.63 -6.13 20.59
C GLN A 403 -13.30 -7.45 20.21
N PHE A 404 -13.04 -7.89 18.98
CA PHE A 404 -13.18 -9.28 18.52
C PHE A 404 -11.88 -10.04 18.77
N GLU A 405 -11.96 -11.18 19.45
CA GLU A 405 -10.81 -12.04 19.76
C GLU A 405 -11.04 -13.49 19.32
N VAL A 406 -9.98 -14.16 18.88
CA VAL A 406 -9.95 -15.63 18.74
C VAL A 406 -9.88 -16.28 20.12
N LYS A 407 -10.75 -17.25 20.42
CA LYS A 407 -10.87 -17.88 21.75
C LYS A 407 -9.60 -18.60 22.21
N ALA A 408 -8.88 -19.21 21.26
CA ALA A 408 -7.72 -20.06 21.56
C ALA A 408 -6.41 -19.28 21.79
N THR A 409 -6.25 -18.13 21.15
CA THR A 409 -5.00 -17.34 21.15
C THR A 409 -5.15 -15.97 21.82
N GLU A 410 -6.37 -15.53 22.09
CA GLU A 410 -6.72 -14.14 22.47
C GLU A 410 -6.25 -13.08 21.45
N GLU A 411 -5.94 -13.49 20.21
CA GLU A 411 -5.53 -12.61 19.12
C GLU A 411 -6.65 -11.63 18.76
N ILE A 412 -6.34 -10.33 18.79
CA ILE A 412 -7.28 -9.26 18.49
C ILE A 412 -7.47 -9.17 16.98
N ARG A 413 -8.62 -9.63 16.50
CA ARG A 413 -9.01 -9.60 15.09
C ARG A 413 -9.61 -8.26 14.66
N THR A 414 -10.15 -7.48 15.60
CA THR A 414 -10.78 -6.17 15.36
C THR A 414 -10.94 -5.41 16.69
N PRO A 415 -10.40 -4.20 16.89
CA PRO A 415 -10.77 -3.34 18.01
C PRO A 415 -12.14 -2.67 17.79
N ILE A 416 -12.81 -2.31 18.88
CA ILE A 416 -14.11 -1.61 18.92
C ILE A 416 -13.95 -0.29 19.68
N GLU A 417 -14.40 0.79 19.05
CA GLU A 417 -14.56 2.11 19.64
C GLU A 417 -15.93 2.68 19.22
N CYS A 418 -16.83 2.93 20.17
CA CYS A 418 -18.17 3.50 19.93
C CYS A 418 -18.40 4.76 20.75
N LYS A 419 -18.54 5.92 20.09
CA LYS A 419 -18.81 7.20 20.78
C LYS A 419 -20.31 7.43 20.98
N GLY A 420 -20.72 7.67 22.23
CA GLY A 420 -22.13 7.91 22.63
C GLY A 420 -22.79 9.21 22.16
N ARG A 421 -22.15 9.96 21.25
CA ARG A 421 -22.60 11.25 20.72
C ARG A 421 -22.23 11.40 19.25
N GLU A 422 -23.05 12.11 18.49
CA GLU A 422 -22.71 12.49 17.11
C GLU A 422 -21.44 13.37 17.08
N ARG A 423 -20.59 13.13 16.08
CA ARG A 423 -19.40 13.95 15.81
C ARG A 423 -19.79 15.32 15.27
N GLY A 424 -19.19 16.36 15.85
CA GLY A 424 -19.26 17.75 15.40
C GLY A 424 -17.85 18.37 15.37
N LYS A 425 -17.73 19.70 15.34
CA LYS A 425 -16.45 20.44 15.13
C LYS A 425 -15.31 20.19 16.15
N LEU A 426 -15.51 19.34 17.16
CA LEU A 426 -14.49 18.88 18.13
C LEU A 426 -13.80 17.56 17.69
N ASP A 427 -14.01 17.14 16.45
CA ASP A 427 -13.73 15.81 15.91
C ASP A 427 -12.26 15.36 16.01
N ALA A 428 -11.31 16.27 15.78
CA ALA A 428 -9.90 15.95 15.56
C ALA A 428 -9.32 15.04 16.65
N ARG A 429 -9.57 15.31 17.94
CA ARG A 429 -9.02 14.50 19.04
C ARG A 429 -9.53 13.05 19.06
N ILE A 430 -10.76 12.80 18.62
CA ILE A 430 -11.36 11.46 18.55
C ILE A 430 -10.74 10.71 17.37
N THR A 431 -10.75 11.33 16.19
CA THR A 431 -10.07 10.86 14.97
C THR A 431 -8.60 10.51 15.24
N MET A 432 -7.88 11.35 15.99
CA MET A 432 -6.47 11.10 16.34
C MET A 432 -6.30 9.89 17.28
N GLN A 433 -7.19 9.73 18.27
CA GLN A 433 -7.15 8.59 19.21
C GLN A 433 -7.39 7.27 18.48
N GLU A 434 -8.45 7.22 17.66
CA GLU A 434 -8.82 6.03 16.88
C GLU A 434 -7.73 5.64 15.86
N VAL A 435 -7.10 6.63 15.20
CA VAL A 435 -5.94 6.38 14.32
C VAL A 435 -4.76 5.80 15.10
N ALA A 436 -4.44 6.32 16.29
CA ALA A 436 -3.38 5.76 17.11
C ALA A 436 -3.71 4.31 17.57
N GLU A 437 -4.96 4.00 17.85
CA GLU A 437 -5.39 2.65 18.20
C GLU A 437 -5.29 1.67 17.02
N LEU A 438 -5.79 2.06 15.84
CA LEU A 438 -5.68 1.27 14.61
C LEU A 438 -4.22 1.02 14.23
N VAL A 439 -3.35 2.04 14.33
CA VAL A 439 -1.92 1.90 14.02
C VAL A 439 -1.22 1.00 15.04
N ALA A 440 -1.53 1.09 16.33
CA ALA A 440 -1.00 0.16 17.34
C ALA A 440 -1.46 -1.29 17.08
N TRP A 441 -2.75 -1.50 16.80
CA TRP A 441 -3.31 -2.81 16.48
C TRP A 441 -2.67 -3.45 15.25
N VAL A 442 -2.58 -2.74 14.12
CA VAL A 442 -1.98 -3.26 12.87
C VAL A 442 -0.48 -3.59 13.04
N LYS A 443 0.22 -2.92 13.97
CA LYS A 443 1.65 -3.18 14.22
C LYS A 443 1.90 -4.29 15.24
N GLU A 444 0.98 -4.55 16.17
CA GLU A 444 1.08 -5.66 17.13
C GLU A 444 0.53 -6.97 16.56
N TYR A 445 -0.55 -6.90 15.78
CA TYR A 445 -1.19 -8.02 15.11
C TYR A 445 -1.16 -7.84 13.58
N PRO A 446 0.04 -7.81 12.95
CA PRO A 446 0.15 -7.73 11.49
C PRO A 446 -0.54 -8.93 10.83
N ASP A 447 -1.00 -8.76 9.60
CA ASP A 447 -1.60 -9.88 8.87
C ASP A 447 -0.59 -10.98 8.58
N THR A 448 -1.01 -12.22 8.81
CA THR A 448 -0.23 -13.40 8.40
C THR A 448 -0.30 -13.56 6.88
N ARG A 449 0.75 -14.11 6.27
CA ARG A 449 0.89 -14.32 4.82
C ARG A 449 -0.26 -15.08 4.14
N ILE A 450 -1.13 -15.73 4.92
CA ILE A 450 -2.22 -16.61 4.47
C ILE A 450 -3.61 -16.08 4.91
N SER A 451 -3.69 -14.88 5.49
CA SER A 451 -4.97 -14.24 5.82
C SER A 451 -5.77 -14.01 4.53
N PRO A 452 -7.06 -14.37 4.44
CA PRO A 452 -7.89 -14.02 3.29
C PRO A 452 -7.98 -12.49 3.14
N PRO A 453 -8.10 -11.96 1.91
CA PRO A 453 -8.22 -10.52 1.71
C PRO A 453 -9.48 -10.01 2.43
N VAL A 454 -9.36 -8.83 3.04
CA VAL A 454 -10.34 -8.11 3.90
C VAL A 454 -10.08 -8.23 5.41
N ARG A 455 -9.24 -7.32 5.94
CA ARG A 455 -9.57 -6.58 7.16
C ARG A 455 -10.30 -5.29 6.76
N LEU A 456 -11.63 -5.31 6.82
CA LEU A 456 -12.45 -4.10 6.73
C LEU A 456 -13.29 -3.96 7.98
N TYR A 457 -13.18 -2.81 8.64
CA TYR A 457 -14.01 -2.48 9.79
C TYR A 457 -14.72 -1.14 9.58
N VAL A 458 -16.06 -1.18 9.62
CA VAL A 458 -16.92 0.01 9.50
C VAL A 458 -18.12 -0.13 10.43
N SER A 459 -18.13 0.64 11.52
CA SER A 459 -19.22 1.55 11.89
C SER A 459 -18.75 2.41 13.08
N SER A 460 -18.83 3.74 13.10
CA SER A 460 -19.43 4.70 12.16
C SER A 460 -18.45 5.83 11.83
N VAL A 461 -18.64 6.48 10.66
CA VAL A 461 -17.68 7.42 10.03
C VAL A 461 -16.39 6.72 9.55
N ILE A 462 -16.60 5.78 8.63
CA ILE A 462 -15.82 5.56 7.40
C ILE A 462 -14.33 5.90 7.48
N TRP A 463 -13.53 4.85 7.56
CA TRP A 463 -12.10 4.90 7.29
C TRP A 463 -11.83 4.24 5.93
N THR A 464 -11.04 4.90 5.10
CA THR A 464 -10.50 4.33 3.86
C THR A 464 -8.99 4.48 3.93
N ILE A 465 -8.27 3.38 4.18
CA ILE A 465 -6.82 3.35 4.02
C ILE A 465 -6.56 3.31 2.51
N VAL A 466 -6.00 4.40 1.96
CA VAL A 466 -5.48 4.42 0.60
C VAL A 466 -3.99 4.11 0.68
N SER A 467 -3.58 2.96 0.15
CA SER A 467 -2.17 2.68 -0.15
C SER A 467 -1.89 3.13 -1.59
N ILE A 468 -0.79 3.86 -1.80
CA ILE A 468 -0.46 4.47 -3.10
C ILE A 468 0.59 3.63 -3.86
N SER A 469 0.29 3.43 -5.15
CA SER A 469 1.17 3.11 -6.30
C SER A 469 2.06 1.85 -6.33
N GLY A 470 1.49 0.72 -6.77
CA GLY A 470 1.95 -0.19 -7.84
C GLY A 470 3.43 -0.63 -8.02
N ALA A 471 3.61 -1.94 -8.26
CA ALA A 471 4.83 -2.58 -8.80
C ALA A 471 4.70 -2.88 -10.31
N LEU A 472 5.53 -3.63 -11.04
CA LEU A 472 6.84 -4.32 -10.92
C LEU A 472 7.52 -4.07 -12.32
N THR A 473 8.67 -4.60 -12.75
CA THR A 473 9.57 -5.61 -12.20
C THR A 473 10.94 -4.99 -11.98
N ARG A 474 11.40 -4.93 -10.72
CA ARG A 474 12.74 -4.45 -10.36
C ARG A 474 13.09 -4.71 -8.90
N ILE A 475 14.39 -4.67 -8.63
CA ILE A 475 15.00 -4.85 -7.32
C ILE A 475 14.42 -3.87 -6.30
N VAL A 476 14.11 -4.37 -5.11
CA VAL A 476 13.55 -3.58 -4.03
C VAL A 476 14.64 -2.68 -3.46
N VAL A 477 14.60 -1.41 -3.86
CA VAL A 477 15.38 -0.28 -3.33
C VAL A 477 14.39 0.58 -2.52
N GLN A 478 14.14 0.17 -1.28
CA GLN A 478 13.06 0.71 -0.44
C GLN A 478 13.52 1.94 0.36
N LEU A 479 13.10 3.16 0.00
CA LEU A 479 13.67 4.35 0.64
C LEU A 479 13.40 4.44 2.17
N ARG A 480 14.45 4.38 3.01
CA ARG A 480 14.36 4.41 4.48
C ARG A 480 14.63 5.80 5.10
N ASP A 481 13.73 6.25 5.97
CA ASP A 481 14.07 7.30 6.95
C ASP A 481 15.04 6.71 8.00
N ASN A 482 16.31 7.09 7.93
CA ASN A 482 17.43 6.42 8.63
C ASN A 482 17.53 6.75 10.13
N VAL A 483 17.82 5.73 10.97
CA VAL A 483 18.27 5.89 12.37
C VAL A 483 19.25 4.77 12.76
N ASP A 484 20.51 5.15 12.99
CA ASP A 484 21.60 4.27 13.45
C ASP A 484 21.35 3.53 14.77
N LYS A 485 21.99 2.37 14.89
CA LYS A 485 22.60 1.89 16.15
C LYS A 485 23.96 1.24 15.88
N THR A 486 25.02 1.84 16.40
CA THR A 486 26.35 1.24 16.47
C THR A 486 26.60 0.51 17.81
N SER A 487 27.44 -0.52 17.72
CA SER A 487 28.33 -1.07 18.76
C SER A 487 27.82 -2.02 19.86
N SER A 488 28.31 -3.28 19.77
CA SER A 488 28.84 -4.14 20.86
C SER A 488 27.83 -4.79 21.85
N TRP A 489 28.02 -6.02 22.36
CA TRP A 489 29.27 -6.71 22.72
C TRP A 489 29.31 -8.23 22.44
N ARG A 490 30.53 -8.77 22.54
CA ARG A 490 30.95 -10.19 22.53
C ARG A 490 30.13 -11.10 23.46
N ALA A 491 29.80 -12.30 22.99
CA ALA A 491 30.41 -13.57 23.42
C ALA A 491 29.93 -14.72 22.50
#